data_AF-A0A674EU89-F1
#
_entry.id   AF-A0A674EU89-F1
#
_cell.length_a   1.000
_cell.length_b   1.000
_cell.length_c   1.000
_cell.angle_alpha   90.00
_cell.angle_beta   90.00
_cell.angle_gamma   90.00
#
_symmetry.space_group_name_H-M   'P 1'
#
loop_
_entity.id
_entity.type
_entity.pdbx_description
1 polymer ?
#
loop_
_entity_poly.entity_id
_entity_poly.type
_entity_poly.pdbx_seq_one_letter_code
_entity_poly.pdbx_strand_id
1 'polypeptide(L)'
;MGFCESLFHYEQVNRGHRISRHDWREILYGELYLVNALYCLRRKWTLLQREWRMFYVQTCPWGIQVLHRHLLALRLYSEDGEHIVLVHTEDDRFWAMDSSCPHEGGPLDLGDIEDLGDGKRVLVCPWHHFDFCLETGASSMGLQNQVYEVRVVQDMIYINTQNELCLSPIPEIDTTSNGKLSADDVEPSPSEDTLCFWATKILCTPDPKEKVVMTLEVQERWNSGEITEVGQATPPVQPSRKENLTVLQPGKIKRGKGGTQASRIALLHSLANIEQWAIDLSWDVIARFSSVRLDTGEPLPRQFFSDFVKVAGDEAKHYHLLETRITELDSFFGALPVHNGLWQSATDTSHDLLARLAIVHMVHEARGLDVHPQTLSRFAAQGDCSSVEVLEVIYRDEITHVAAGLRWFTYICSQEERDCLSTFHDLVKQHFKGYLKPPFNTEGRKTAGMTEEWYVPLVKPPS
;
A
#
# COMPACT_ATOMS: atom_id res chain seq x y z
N MET A 1 8.14 28.26 -71.21
CA MET A 1 7.27 29.30 -70.65
C MET A 1 7.08 28.91 -69.19
N GLY A 2 7.87 29.44 -68.27
CA GLY A 2 7.77 30.83 -67.78
C GLY A 2 7.02 30.74 -66.44
N PHE A 3 7.72 30.93 -65.31
CA PHE A 3 7.74 32.20 -64.55
C PHE A 3 6.38 32.46 -63.85
N CYS A 4 6.23 32.88 -62.59
CA CYS A 4 7.09 33.48 -61.56
C CYS A 4 6.12 33.64 -60.33
N GLU A 5 6.47 33.46 -59.06
CA GLU A 5 7.27 34.40 -58.22
C GLU A 5 6.88 35.88 -58.46
N SER A 6 6.72 36.79 -57.51
CA SER A 6 7.15 36.90 -56.12
C SER A 6 6.84 38.35 -55.63
N LEU A 7 7.09 38.59 -54.34
CA LEU A 7 7.55 39.85 -53.72
C LEU A 7 6.57 41.01 -53.51
N PHE A 8 6.46 41.43 -52.24
CA PHE A 8 7.07 42.71 -51.80
C PHE A 8 7.47 42.67 -50.31
N HIS A 9 8.71 43.07 -50.05
CA HIS A 9 9.34 43.39 -48.77
C HIS A 9 9.05 44.85 -48.38
N TYR A 10 8.99 45.15 -47.07
CA TYR A 10 9.54 46.42 -46.55
C TYR A 10 9.99 46.29 -45.07
N GLU A 11 10.95 47.14 -44.73
CA GLU A 11 12.08 47.00 -43.81
C GLU A 11 11.87 47.24 -42.30
N GLN A 12 12.93 46.89 -41.55
CA GLN A 12 13.26 47.13 -40.14
C GLN A 12 13.37 48.62 -39.73
N VAL A 13 13.35 48.91 -38.41
CA VAL A 13 14.51 49.43 -37.61
C VAL A 13 14.10 49.90 -36.19
N ASN A 14 14.79 49.33 -35.18
CA ASN A 14 15.21 49.80 -33.84
C ASN A 14 14.25 50.53 -32.87
N ARG A 15 14.16 50.02 -31.61
CA ARG A 15 15.02 50.40 -30.46
C ARG A 15 14.65 49.59 -29.21
N GLY A 16 15.64 49.02 -28.54
CA GLY A 16 15.47 48.15 -27.38
C GLY A 16 15.21 48.86 -26.06
N HIS A 17 14.76 48.09 -25.06
CA HIS A 17 15.11 48.21 -23.64
C HIS A 17 14.88 46.84 -22.97
N ARG A 18 15.84 46.44 -22.14
CA ARG A 18 15.87 45.20 -21.35
C ARG A 18 15.65 45.61 -19.89
N ILE A 19 14.64 45.09 -19.20
CA ILE A 19 14.48 45.25 -17.73
C ILE A 19 14.02 43.92 -17.12
N SER A 20 14.59 43.61 -15.95
CA SER A 20 14.61 42.33 -15.23
C SER A 20 13.59 42.20 -14.10
N ARG A 21 13.55 41.00 -13.48
CA ARG A 21 12.82 40.59 -12.27
C ARG A 21 12.99 41.53 -11.04
N HIS A 22 11.93 42.21 -10.62
CA HIS A 22 11.40 42.34 -9.24
C HIS A 22 10.25 43.36 -9.23
N ASP A 23 9.43 43.32 -8.19
CA ASP A 23 8.33 44.25 -7.83
C ASP A 23 6.94 43.99 -8.40
N TRP A 24 6.17 43.14 -7.71
CA TRP A 24 4.74 43.37 -7.50
C TRP A 24 4.37 42.98 -6.06
N ARG A 25 4.23 44.00 -5.20
CA ARG A 25 3.50 43.96 -3.93
C ARG A 25 2.34 44.94 -4.04
N GLU A 26 1.18 44.45 -3.62
CA GLU A 26 0.00 45.18 -3.12
C GLU A 26 -1.06 45.76 -4.07
N ILE A 27 -2.27 45.72 -3.48
CA ILE A 27 -3.52 46.48 -3.72
C ILE A 27 -4.52 45.86 -4.71
N LEU A 28 -5.55 45.18 -4.18
CA LEU A 28 -6.89 45.76 -4.05
C LEU A 28 -7.91 44.81 -3.38
N TYR A 29 -8.41 45.28 -2.24
CA TYR A 29 -9.64 44.90 -1.55
C TYR A 29 -10.89 45.07 -2.44
N GLY A 30 -11.94 44.26 -2.20
CA GLY A 30 -13.29 44.58 -2.68
C GLY A 30 -14.29 43.42 -2.60
N GLU A 31 -14.93 43.25 -1.45
CA GLU A 31 -16.06 42.34 -1.20
C GLU A 31 -17.42 42.84 -1.74
N LEU A 32 -18.32 41.85 -1.97
CA LEU A 32 -19.79 41.84 -1.79
C LEU A 32 -20.77 42.29 -2.91
N TYR A 33 -21.85 41.48 -3.01
CA TYR A 33 -23.19 41.67 -3.61
C TYR A 33 -23.47 41.13 -5.04
N LEU A 34 -24.14 39.96 -5.16
CA LEU A 34 -25.61 39.86 -5.29
C LEU A 34 -26.11 38.41 -5.50
N VAL A 35 -27.09 38.06 -4.68
CA VAL A 35 -27.88 36.82 -4.64
C VAL A 35 -29.08 36.94 -5.61
N ASN A 36 -29.55 35.79 -6.13
CA ASN A 36 -30.82 35.51 -6.84
C ASN A 36 -30.92 35.74 -8.35
N ALA A 37 -30.71 34.65 -9.11
CA ALA A 37 -31.46 34.34 -10.34
C ALA A 37 -31.39 32.83 -10.68
N LEU A 38 -31.97 31.96 -9.85
CA LEU A 38 -32.20 30.54 -10.17
C LEU A 38 -33.66 30.18 -9.90
N TYR A 39 -34.57 30.76 -10.69
CA TYR A 39 -35.99 30.41 -10.71
C TYR A 39 -36.53 30.61 -12.13
N CYS A 40 -36.23 29.67 -13.04
CA CYS A 40 -37.06 29.29 -14.19
C CYS A 40 -36.23 28.47 -15.19
N LEU A 41 -36.26 27.14 -15.08
CA LEU A 41 -36.30 26.18 -16.20
C LEU A 41 -36.38 24.75 -15.65
N ARG A 42 -37.34 24.53 -14.75
CA ARG A 42 -37.69 23.22 -14.20
C ARG A 42 -39.01 22.79 -14.82
N ARG A 43 -38.98 22.17 -16.01
CA ARG A 43 -40.06 21.34 -16.61
C ARG A 43 -39.72 20.93 -18.06
N LYS A 44 -38.84 19.93 -18.22
CA LYS A 44 -38.75 18.95 -19.34
C LYS A 44 -37.38 18.23 -19.33
N TRP A 45 -36.98 17.65 -18.19
CA TRP A 45 -35.74 16.86 -18.09
C TRP A 45 -35.89 15.68 -17.11
N THR A 46 -37.09 15.12 -17.04
CA THR A 46 -37.41 13.94 -16.24
C THR A 46 -37.70 12.78 -17.17
N LEU A 47 -36.74 11.85 -17.31
CA LEU A 47 -36.93 10.40 -17.48
C LEU A 47 -35.63 9.60 -17.82
N LEU A 48 -34.46 10.23 -17.93
CA LEU A 48 -33.18 9.54 -18.20
C LEU A 48 -32.09 9.66 -17.10
N GLN A 49 -32.40 10.25 -15.94
CA GLN A 49 -31.42 10.55 -14.88
C GLN A 49 -31.70 9.83 -13.54
N ARG A 50 -32.18 8.57 -13.56
CA ARG A 50 -32.39 7.82 -12.30
C ARG A 50 -31.27 6.84 -11.91
N GLU A 51 -30.25 6.66 -12.75
CA GLU A 51 -29.15 5.72 -12.48
C GLU A 51 -27.74 6.32 -12.66
N TRP A 52 -27.63 7.61 -12.96
CA TRP A 52 -26.34 8.28 -13.19
C TRP A 52 -26.31 9.58 -12.40
N ARG A 53 -25.51 9.63 -11.32
CA ARG A 53 -25.27 10.88 -10.58
C ARG A 53 -24.20 11.68 -11.33
N MET A 54 -24.51 12.95 -11.60
CA MET A 54 -23.61 13.90 -12.26
C MET A 54 -22.37 14.13 -11.40
N PHE A 55 -21.18 14.10 -12.00
CA PHE A 55 -20.02 14.82 -11.47
C PHE A 55 -19.52 15.87 -12.46
N TYR A 56 -19.23 17.02 -11.89
CA TYR A 56 -18.93 18.29 -12.53
C TYR A 56 -17.45 18.60 -12.30
N VAL A 57 -16.68 18.78 -13.37
CA VAL A 57 -15.39 19.45 -13.30
C VAL A 57 -15.67 20.94 -13.50
N GLN A 58 -15.57 21.75 -12.44
CA GLN A 58 -15.86 23.19 -12.53
C GLN A 58 -14.85 23.91 -13.42
N THR A 59 -15.33 24.34 -14.58
CA THR A 59 -14.63 25.22 -15.51
C THR A 59 -14.48 26.61 -14.90
N CYS A 60 -13.24 27.04 -14.64
CA CYS A 60 -12.96 28.46 -14.46
C CYS A 60 -13.11 29.17 -15.84
N PRO A 61 -13.61 30.41 -15.95
CA PRO A 61 -13.99 31.04 -17.23
C PRO A 61 -12.83 31.40 -18.18
N TRP A 62 -11.63 30.89 -17.96
CA TRP A 62 -10.48 31.05 -18.85
C TRP A 62 -9.87 29.67 -19.11
N GLY A 63 -10.52 28.94 -20.02
CA GLY A 63 -9.96 27.82 -20.80
C GLY A 63 -9.13 26.80 -20.04
N ILE A 64 -9.72 25.65 -19.70
CA ILE A 64 -8.94 24.41 -19.68
C ILE A 64 -8.68 24.04 -21.13
N GLN A 65 -7.56 24.52 -21.66
CA GLN A 65 -6.76 23.66 -22.51
C GLN A 65 -6.41 22.43 -21.66
N VAL A 66 -6.72 21.24 -22.15
CA VAL A 66 -6.03 20.02 -21.71
C VAL A 66 -4.54 20.29 -21.93
N LEU A 67 -3.87 20.79 -20.90
CA LEU A 67 -2.43 20.96 -20.91
C LEU A 67 -1.85 19.55 -20.87
N HIS A 68 -1.44 19.13 -22.07
CA HIS A 68 -0.84 17.86 -22.46
C HIS A 68 -1.79 16.67 -22.72
N ARG A 69 -1.86 16.31 -24.02
CA ARG A 69 -2.23 14.98 -24.57
C ARG A 69 -1.29 13.84 -24.13
N HIS A 70 -0.69 13.91 -22.94
CA HIS A 70 0.36 12.98 -22.48
C HIS A 70 0.16 12.44 -21.06
N LEU A 71 -0.97 12.72 -20.40
CA LEU A 71 -1.31 12.07 -19.13
C LEU A 71 -2.12 10.80 -19.41
N LEU A 72 -1.48 9.65 -19.22
CA LEU A 72 -2.10 8.33 -19.42
C LEU A 72 -2.93 7.87 -18.21
N ALA A 73 -2.64 8.36 -17.01
CA ALA A 73 -3.36 8.03 -15.78
C ALA A 73 -3.49 9.27 -14.87
N LEU A 74 -4.67 9.46 -14.26
CA LEU A 74 -5.02 10.57 -13.38
C LEU A 74 -5.73 10.04 -12.13
N ARG A 75 -5.25 10.41 -10.94
CA ARG A 75 -5.92 10.10 -9.67
C ARG A 75 -7.07 11.07 -9.40
N LEU A 76 -8.22 10.52 -9.01
CA LEU A 76 -9.42 11.20 -8.55
C LEU A 76 -9.64 10.84 -7.08
N TYR A 77 -9.73 11.86 -6.23
CA TYR A 77 -9.84 11.67 -4.79
C TYR A 77 -11.30 11.52 -4.39
N SER A 78 -11.62 10.42 -3.71
CA SER A 78 -12.92 10.17 -3.08
C SER A 78 -12.92 10.57 -1.60
N GLU A 79 -14.07 11.03 -1.08
CA GLU A 79 -14.26 11.42 0.33
C GLU A 79 -14.08 10.28 1.33
N ASP A 80 -14.32 9.04 0.91
CA ASP A 80 -14.16 7.83 1.73
C ASP A 80 -12.73 7.25 1.68
N GLY A 81 -11.81 7.90 0.96
CA GLY A 81 -10.44 7.40 0.77
C GLY A 81 -10.29 6.31 -0.31
N GLU A 82 -11.38 5.82 -0.91
CA GLU A 82 -11.35 4.92 -2.08
C GLU A 82 -11.14 5.73 -3.36
N HIS A 83 -9.94 6.26 -3.52
CA HIS A 83 -9.60 7.05 -4.71
C HIS A 83 -9.63 6.19 -5.99
N ILE A 84 -9.90 6.84 -7.12
CA ILE A 84 -10.03 6.20 -8.43
C ILE A 84 -8.88 6.66 -9.33
N VAL A 85 -8.31 5.74 -10.11
CA VAL A 85 -7.44 6.10 -11.23
C VAL A 85 -8.28 6.11 -12.52
N LEU A 86 -8.28 7.26 -13.20
CA LEU A 86 -8.81 7.45 -14.54
C LEU A 86 -7.68 7.29 -15.56
N VAL A 87 -7.82 6.33 -16.45
CA VAL A 87 -6.82 6.00 -17.48
C VAL A 87 -7.32 6.42 -18.86
N HIS A 88 -6.49 7.15 -19.60
CA HIS A 88 -6.73 7.51 -21.00
C HIS A 88 -5.79 6.71 -21.91
N THR A 89 -6.34 6.01 -22.89
CA THR A 89 -5.56 5.18 -23.82
C THR A 89 -5.42 5.83 -25.19
N GLU A 90 -4.40 5.44 -25.95
CA GLU A 90 -4.06 6.04 -27.26
C GLU A 90 -5.18 5.99 -28.31
N ASP A 91 -6.14 5.08 -28.15
CA ASP A 91 -7.34 4.94 -28.97
C ASP A 91 -8.53 5.79 -28.46
N ASP A 92 -8.24 6.79 -27.64
CA ASP A 92 -9.19 7.77 -27.11
C ASP A 92 -10.31 7.19 -26.24
N ARG A 93 -10.02 6.07 -25.57
CA ARG A 93 -10.92 5.44 -24.58
C ARG A 93 -10.50 5.78 -23.15
N PHE A 94 -11.49 5.84 -22.27
CA PHE A 94 -11.31 6.11 -20.85
C PHE A 94 -11.72 4.90 -20.01
N TRP A 95 -10.93 4.62 -18.97
CA TRP A 95 -11.15 3.50 -18.05
C TRP A 95 -10.99 4.01 -16.62
N ALA A 96 -11.71 3.42 -15.67
CA ALA A 96 -11.61 3.80 -14.27
C ALA A 96 -11.57 2.55 -13.38
N MET A 97 -10.65 2.55 -12.41
CA MET A 97 -10.55 1.52 -11.36
C MET A 97 -10.06 2.13 -10.05
N ASP A 98 -10.08 1.38 -8.94
CA ASP A 98 -9.49 1.90 -7.69
C ASP A 98 -8.00 2.24 -7.92
N SER A 99 -7.55 3.37 -7.40
CA SER A 99 -6.15 3.77 -7.47
C SER A 99 -5.27 2.93 -6.56
N SER A 100 -5.84 2.23 -5.57
CA SER A 100 -5.09 1.37 -4.64
C SER A 100 -5.12 -0.08 -5.11
N CYS A 101 -3.93 -0.66 -5.31
CA CYS A 101 -3.76 -2.04 -5.72
C CYS A 101 -4.38 -2.96 -4.67
N PRO A 102 -5.18 -3.95 -5.09
CA PRO A 102 -5.80 -4.89 -4.17
C PRO A 102 -4.81 -5.70 -3.34
N HIS A 103 -3.55 -5.81 -3.74
CA HIS A 103 -2.54 -6.58 -3.00
C HIS A 103 -2.24 -5.96 -1.63
N GLU A 104 -1.51 -4.85 -1.62
CA GLU A 104 -1.11 -4.12 -0.41
C GLU A 104 -1.30 -2.60 -0.58
N GLY A 105 -2.27 -2.17 -1.39
CA GLY A 105 -2.61 -0.75 -1.51
C GLY A 105 -1.69 0.10 -2.39
N GLY A 106 -0.79 -0.52 -3.17
CA GLY A 106 0.12 0.23 -4.05
C GLY A 106 -0.59 1.14 -5.08
N PRO A 107 -0.10 2.36 -5.36
CA PRO A 107 -0.84 3.36 -6.14
C PRO A 107 -0.76 3.07 -7.65
N LEU A 108 -1.84 2.53 -8.19
CA LEU A 108 -2.00 2.20 -9.59
C LEU A 108 -2.01 3.43 -10.50
N ASP A 109 -2.31 4.63 -10.00
CA ASP A 109 -2.18 5.89 -10.75
C ASP A 109 -0.75 6.21 -11.17
N LEU A 110 0.23 5.52 -10.58
CA LEU A 110 1.65 5.60 -10.91
C LEU A 110 2.16 4.34 -11.62
N GLY A 111 1.23 3.45 -11.99
CA GLY A 111 1.47 2.22 -12.72
C GLY A 111 1.63 2.43 -14.22
N ASP A 112 2.35 1.51 -14.87
CA ASP A 112 2.48 1.47 -16.32
C ASP A 112 1.26 0.81 -16.95
N ILE A 113 0.86 1.25 -18.14
CA ILE A 113 -0.16 0.59 -18.95
C ILE A 113 0.53 -0.29 -19.98
N GLU A 114 0.22 -1.58 -19.97
CA GLU A 114 0.78 -2.55 -20.91
C GLU A 114 -0.30 -3.15 -21.82
N ASP A 115 0.05 -3.42 -23.08
CA ASP A 115 -0.76 -4.19 -24.03
C ASP A 115 -0.25 -5.63 -24.06
N LEU A 116 -1.13 -6.60 -23.79
CA LEU A 116 -0.75 -8.01 -23.69
C LEU A 116 -0.78 -8.75 -25.03
N GLY A 117 -1.05 -8.07 -26.14
CA GLY A 117 -0.99 -8.63 -27.49
C GLY A 117 -2.29 -9.33 -27.96
N ASP A 118 -3.32 -9.35 -27.13
CA ASP A 118 -4.69 -9.81 -27.44
C ASP A 118 -5.70 -8.64 -27.50
N GLY A 119 -5.21 -7.39 -27.48
CA GLY A 119 -6.03 -6.18 -27.41
C GLY A 119 -6.52 -5.84 -25.99
N LYS A 120 -6.19 -6.66 -24.99
CA LYS A 120 -6.45 -6.33 -23.58
C LYS A 120 -5.31 -5.53 -23.00
N ARG A 121 -5.68 -4.38 -22.46
CA ARG A 121 -4.77 -3.49 -21.74
C ARG A 121 -4.86 -3.74 -20.25
N VAL A 122 -3.72 -3.66 -19.58
CA VAL A 122 -3.64 -3.81 -18.13
C VAL A 122 -2.93 -2.61 -17.52
N LEU A 123 -3.37 -2.21 -16.34
CA LEU A 123 -2.65 -1.30 -15.46
C LEU A 123 -1.80 -2.14 -14.50
N VAL A 124 -0.49 -1.93 -14.51
CA VAL A 124 0.46 -2.71 -13.72
C VAL A 124 0.79 -1.97 -12.43
N CYS A 125 0.51 -2.59 -11.28
CA CYS A 125 0.85 -2.00 -9.99
C CYS A 125 2.36 -1.71 -9.90
N PRO A 126 2.77 -0.48 -9.53
CA PRO A 126 4.20 -0.14 -9.47
C PRO A 126 4.94 -0.79 -8.30
N TRP A 127 4.22 -1.33 -7.31
CA TRP A 127 4.84 -2.01 -6.16
C TRP A 127 5.11 -3.48 -6.45
N HIS A 128 4.09 -4.20 -6.94
CA HIS A 128 4.11 -5.66 -7.01
C HIS A 128 4.05 -6.21 -8.44
N HIS A 129 3.93 -5.34 -9.45
CA HIS A 129 3.78 -5.71 -10.86
C HIS A 129 2.59 -6.62 -11.18
N PHE A 130 1.58 -6.56 -10.33
CA PHE A 130 0.32 -7.23 -10.58
C PHE A 130 -0.42 -6.42 -11.63
N ASP A 131 -0.69 -7.06 -12.76
CA ASP A 131 -1.47 -6.50 -13.86
C ASP A 131 -2.95 -6.48 -13.48
N PHE A 132 -3.67 -5.44 -13.83
CA PHE A 132 -5.12 -5.36 -13.67
C PHE A 132 -5.74 -4.98 -15.00
N CYS A 133 -6.55 -5.86 -15.58
CA CYS A 133 -7.26 -5.57 -16.83
C CYS A 133 -8.08 -4.28 -16.70
N LEU A 134 -7.89 -3.34 -17.61
CA LEU A 134 -8.62 -2.05 -17.58
C LEU A 134 -10.13 -2.24 -17.72
N GLU A 135 -10.56 -3.29 -18.42
CA GLU A 135 -11.97 -3.59 -18.69
C GLU A 135 -12.62 -4.36 -17.54
N THR A 136 -11.94 -5.38 -17.00
CA THR A 136 -12.55 -6.30 -16.03
C THR A 136 -12.05 -6.12 -14.61
N GLY A 137 -10.92 -5.43 -14.41
CA GLY A 137 -10.22 -5.35 -13.13
C GLY A 137 -9.52 -6.64 -12.71
N ALA A 138 -9.68 -7.72 -13.48
CA ALA A 138 -9.09 -9.01 -13.16
C ALA A 138 -7.58 -8.96 -13.41
N SER A 139 -6.83 -9.50 -12.46
CA SER A 139 -5.40 -9.70 -12.58
C SER A 139 -5.09 -11.10 -13.09
N SER A 140 -4.03 -11.25 -13.88
CA SER A 140 -3.46 -12.59 -14.08
C SER A 140 -2.99 -13.22 -12.77
N MET A 141 -2.85 -12.41 -11.70
CA MET A 141 -2.49 -12.77 -10.33
C MET A 141 -3.73 -13.12 -9.51
N GLY A 142 -4.87 -13.34 -10.20
CA GLY A 142 -6.19 -13.75 -9.70
C GLY A 142 -6.88 -12.75 -8.79
N LEU A 143 -6.17 -11.72 -8.36
CA LEU A 143 -6.72 -10.56 -7.67
C LEU A 143 -7.75 -9.85 -8.54
N GLN A 144 -8.77 -9.30 -7.88
CA GLN A 144 -9.79 -8.50 -8.52
C GLN A 144 -9.67 -7.06 -8.04
N ASN A 145 -9.45 -6.11 -8.96
CA ASN A 145 -9.63 -4.70 -8.69
C ASN A 145 -11.05 -4.25 -9.09
N GLN A 146 -11.58 -3.24 -8.41
CA GLN A 146 -12.86 -2.64 -8.76
C GLN A 146 -12.69 -1.79 -10.02
N VAL A 147 -13.51 -2.07 -11.05
CA VAL A 147 -13.65 -1.21 -12.23
C VAL A 147 -14.95 -0.43 -12.17
N TYR A 148 -14.96 0.76 -12.74
CA TYR A 148 -16.10 1.66 -12.78
C TYR A 148 -16.53 1.90 -14.22
N GLU A 149 -17.84 1.95 -14.47
CA GLU A 149 -18.37 2.26 -15.81
C GLU A 149 -18.06 3.73 -16.15
N VAL A 150 -17.42 3.96 -17.29
CA VAL A 150 -17.06 5.30 -17.77
C VAL A 150 -17.84 5.65 -19.04
N ARG A 151 -18.42 6.86 -19.10
CA ARG A 151 -19.09 7.39 -20.30
C ARG A 151 -18.55 8.75 -20.68
N VAL A 152 -18.47 9.02 -21.98
CA VAL A 152 -18.11 10.35 -22.49
C VAL A 152 -19.34 10.95 -23.18
N VAL A 153 -19.81 12.11 -22.72
CA VAL A 153 -20.94 12.83 -23.32
C VAL A 153 -20.57 14.29 -23.44
N GLN A 154 -20.56 14.83 -24.67
CA GLN A 154 -20.24 16.24 -24.94
C GLN A 154 -18.91 16.69 -24.31
N ASP A 155 -17.85 15.91 -24.54
CA ASP A 155 -16.49 16.14 -24.00
C ASP A 155 -16.37 16.05 -22.46
N MET A 156 -17.41 15.57 -21.78
CA MET A 156 -17.42 15.34 -20.33
C MET A 156 -17.33 13.85 -20.02
N ILE A 157 -16.50 13.50 -19.03
CA ILE A 157 -16.30 12.12 -18.55
C ILE A 157 -17.17 11.86 -17.32
N TYR A 158 -17.93 10.78 -17.36
CA TYR A 158 -18.83 10.34 -16.28
C TYR A 158 -18.32 8.99 -15.75
N ILE A 159 -18.14 8.88 -14.45
CA ILE A 159 -17.75 7.63 -13.77
C ILE A 159 -18.91 7.21 -12.87
N ASN A 160 -19.40 5.98 -13.04
CA ASN A 160 -20.49 5.45 -12.22
C ASN A 160 -19.96 5.03 -10.84
N THR A 161 -20.04 5.94 -9.87
CA THR A 161 -19.67 5.70 -8.46
C THR A 161 -20.69 6.33 -7.52
N GLN A 162 -20.76 5.82 -6.29
CA GLN A 162 -21.61 6.37 -5.23
C GLN A 162 -20.96 7.56 -4.50
N ASN A 163 -19.64 7.74 -4.67
CA ASN A 163 -18.83 8.70 -3.92
C ASN A 163 -18.60 10.01 -4.70
N GLU A 164 -18.40 11.11 -3.96
CA GLU A 164 -17.95 12.36 -4.58
C GLU A 164 -16.47 12.32 -4.94
N LEU A 165 -16.15 12.69 -6.19
CA LEU A 165 -14.79 12.69 -6.71
C LEU A 165 -14.27 14.11 -6.89
N CYS A 166 -13.02 14.35 -6.52
CA CYS A 166 -12.33 15.62 -6.70
C CYS A 166 -10.92 15.46 -7.28
N LEU A 167 -10.42 16.50 -7.94
CA LEU A 167 -9.11 16.50 -8.61
C LEU A 167 -7.95 16.86 -7.67
N SER A 168 -8.26 17.27 -6.45
CA SER A 168 -7.28 17.68 -5.45
C SER A 168 -7.54 16.91 -4.17
N PRO A 169 -6.51 16.62 -3.36
CA PRO A 169 -6.69 15.97 -2.07
C PRO A 169 -7.74 16.72 -1.24
N ILE A 170 -8.68 15.99 -0.67
CA ILE A 170 -9.64 16.55 0.29
C ILE A 170 -8.85 16.84 1.56
N PRO A 171 -8.91 18.06 2.11
CA PRO A 171 -8.24 18.36 3.37
C PRO A 171 -8.76 17.41 4.45
N GLU A 172 -7.89 16.55 4.97
CA GLU A 172 -8.18 15.80 6.20
C GLU A 172 -8.47 16.83 7.31
N ILE A 173 -9.55 16.65 8.06
CA ILE A 173 -9.80 17.44 9.26
C ILE A 173 -8.74 17.02 10.27
N ASP A 174 -7.68 17.82 10.29
CA ASP A 174 -6.51 17.69 11.14
C ASP A 174 -6.92 17.93 12.60
N THR A 175 -7.37 16.89 13.31
CA THR A 175 -7.47 16.94 14.78
C THR A 175 -6.10 16.68 15.38
N THR A 176 -5.16 17.60 15.16
CA THR A 176 -3.90 17.64 15.88
C THR A 176 -4.02 18.56 17.10
N SER A 177 -3.70 18.05 18.27
CA SER A 177 -3.14 18.87 19.35
C SER A 177 -1.87 18.23 19.87
N ASN A 178 -0.74 18.73 19.36
CA ASN A 178 0.61 18.53 19.86
C ASN A 178 0.73 18.95 21.34
N GLY A 179 1.15 18.03 22.20
CA GLY A 179 1.64 18.32 23.54
C GLY A 179 3.13 17.99 23.64
N LYS A 180 3.99 19.01 23.71
CA LYS A 180 5.39 18.85 24.15
C LYS A 180 5.40 18.61 25.65
N LEU A 181 6.05 17.53 26.09
CA LEU A 181 6.45 17.35 27.49
C LEU A 181 7.96 17.12 27.55
N SER A 182 8.57 17.83 28.49
CA SER A 182 10.00 17.89 28.77
C SER A 182 10.51 16.62 29.44
N ALA A 183 11.78 16.31 29.16
CA ALA A 183 12.59 15.34 29.87
C ALA A 183 12.77 15.76 31.34
N ASP A 184 12.56 14.81 32.24
CA ASP A 184 13.44 14.45 33.36
C ASP A 184 12.74 13.35 34.17
N ASP A 185 13.33 12.14 34.20
CA ASP A 185 13.56 11.36 35.43
C ASP A 185 14.25 10.01 35.12
N VAL A 186 15.55 10.01 35.45
CA VAL A 186 16.49 8.93 35.83
C VAL A 186 16.12 7.47 35.47
N GLU A 187 16.83 6.95 34.44
CA GLU A 187 16.87 5.55 34.03
C GLU A 187 17.50 4.60 35.08
N PRO A 188 16.96 3.38 35.26
CA PRO A 188 17.79 2.23 35.61
C PRO A 188 18.54 1.78 34.35
N SER A 189 19.86 1.59 34.44
CA SER A 189 20.68 1.10 33.33
C SER A 189 20.03 -0.14 32.68
N PRO A 190 19.66 -0.11 31.39
CA PRO A 190 19.03 -1.26 30.76
C PRO A 190 20.04 -2.41 30.76
N SER A 191 19.60 -3.57 31.25
CA SER A 191 20.31 -4.81 31.00
C SER A 191 20.49 -4.95 29.49
N GLU A 192 21.74 -4.93 29.02
CA GLU A 192 22.13 -5.02 27.60
C GLU A 192 21.83 -6.41 26.99
N ASP A 193 21.00 -7.24 27.65
CA ASP A 193 20.69 -8.60 27.20
C ASP A 193 19.22 -9.00 27.42
N THR A 194 18.31 -8.03 27.36
CA THR A 194 16.86 -8.30 27.34
C THR A 194 16.34 -8.49 25.91
N LEU A 195 15.17 -9.12 25.75
CA LEU A 195 14.56 -9.31 24.43
C LEU A 195 14.28 -7.97 23.72
N CYS A 196 13.80 -6.96 24.44
CA CYS A 196 13.52 -5.63 23.88
C CYS A 196 14.78 -4.87 23.47
N PHE A 197 15.90 -5.07 24.20
CA PHE A 197 17.20 -4.55 23.79
C PHE A 197 17.59 -5.12 22.41
N TRP A 198 17.51 -6.43 22.25
CA TRP A 198 17.84 -7.09 20.99
C TRP A 198 16.87 -6.73 19.87
N ALA A 199 15.55 -6.69 20.13
CA ALA A 199 14.55 -6.24 19.18
C ALA A 199 14.88 -4.84 18.63
N THR A 200 15.22 -3.91 19.53
CA THR A 200 15.60 -2.53 19.14
C THR A 200 16.90 -2.51 18.35
N LYS A 201 17.90 -3.31 18.74
CA LYS A 201 19.17 -3.43 18.02
C LYS A 201 18.97 -3.98 16.59
N ILE A 202 18.10 -4.98 16.44
CA ILE A 202 17.74 -5.57 15.14
C ILE A 202 17.02 -4.53 14.26
N LEU A 203 16.04 -3.81 14.81
CA LEU A 203 15.35 -2.73 14.10
C LEU A 203 16.30 -1.61 13.64
N CYS A 204 17.33 -1.33 14.44
CA CYS A 204 18.37 -0.35 14.11
C CYS A 204 19.45 -0.90 13.14
N THR A 205 19.46 -2.19 12.84
CA THR A 205 20.45 -2.83 11.94
C THR A 205 20.06 -2.59 10.47
N PRO A 206 20.86 -1.83 9.69
CA PRO A 206 20.48 -1.45 8.33
C PRO A 206 20.69 -2.56 7.29
N ASP A 207 21.67 -3.44 7.49
CA ASP A 207 22.01 -4.51 6.57
C ASP A 207 21.02 -5.69 6.71
N PRO A 208 20.38 -6.11 5.61
CA PRO A 208 19.35 -7.15 5.67
C PRO A 208 19.91 -8.54 6.01
N LYS A 209 21.17 -8.85 5.66
CA LYS A 209 21.83 -10.12 6.01
C LYS A 209 22.27 -10.13 7.46
N GLU A 210 22.86 -9.04 7.95
CA GLU A 210 23.20 -8.89 9.38
C GLU A 210 21.95 -8.96 10.26
N LYS A 211 20.85 -8.36 9.80
CA LYS A 211 19.53 -8.44 10.47
C LYS A 211 19.03 -9.88 10.60
N VAL A 212 19.16 -10.68 9.54
CA VAL A 212 18.80 -12.10 9.54
C VAL A 212 19.67 -12.88 10.51
N VAL A 213 21.00 -12.71 10.44
CA VAL A 213 21.94 -13.39 11.36
C VAL A 213 21.60 -13.07 12.81
N MET A 214 21.39 -11.79 13.13
CA MET A 214 21.05 -11.36 14.49
C MET A 214 19.68 -11.87 14.94
N THR A 215 18.68 -11.90 14.05
CA THR A 215 17.34 -12.43 14.35
C THR A 215 17.40 -13.91 14.73
N LEU A 216 18.12 -14.72 13.94
CA LEU A 216 18.28 -16.16 14.20
C LEU A 216 19.10 -16.43 15.47
N GLU A 217 20.15 -15.64 15.73
CA GLU A 217 20.93 -15.73 16.97
C GLU A 217 20.05 -15.45 18.19
N VAL A 218 19.28 -14.35 18.17
CA VAL A 218 18.41 -13.96 19.29
C VAL A 218 17.27 -14.97 19.47
N GLN A 219 16.71 -15.52 18.38
CA GLN A 219 15.72 -16.60 18.46
C GLN A 219 16.27 -17.82 19.21
N GLU A 220 17.48 -18.27 18.88
CA GLU A 220 18.11 -19.41 19.55
C GLU A 220 18.40 -19.11 21.03
N ARG A 221 18.93 -17.92 21.34
CA ARG A 221 19.22 -17.48 22.71
C ARG A 221 17.94 -17.36 23.56
N TRP A 222 16.82 -16.93 22.96
CA TRP A 222 15.51 -16.90 23.62
C TRP A 222 14.96 -18.31 23.88
N ASN A 223 15.05 -19.21 22.89
CA ASN A 223 14.51 -20.57 22.96
C ASN A 223 15.29 -21.46 23.93
N SER A 224 16.61 -21.29 23.99
CA SER A 224 17.51 -21.98 24.95
C SER A 224 17.40 -21.44 26.37
N GLY A 225 16.75 -20.29 26.57
CA GLY A 225 16.60 -19.64 27.86
C GLY A 225 17.83 -18.83 28.30
N GLU A 226 18.76 -18.52 27.40
CA GLU A 226 19.86 -17.59 27.66
C GLU A 226 19.32 -16.16 27.86
N ILE A 227 18.41 -15.72 26.97
CA ILE A 227 17.64 -14.48 27.18
C ILE A 227 16.40 -14.82 28.00
N THR A 228 16.44 -14.42 29.28
CA THR A 228 15.39 -14.74 30.25
C THR A 228 14.36 -13.62 30.41
N GLU A 229 14.74 -12.36 30.20
CA GLU A 229 13.88 -11.20 30.44
C GLU A 229 13.38 -10.59 29.13
N VAL A 230 12.10 -10.20 29.10
CA VAL A 230 11.54 -9.42 27.97
C VAL A 230 12.14 -8.01 27.96
N GLY A 231 12.28 -7.38 29.13
CA GLY A 231 12.77 -6.01 29.26
C GLY A 231 11.79 -4.97 28.71
N GLN A 232 12.27 -3.74 28.58
CA GLN A 232 11.57 -2.62 27.97
C GLN A 232 12.55 -1.82 27.12
N ALA A 233 12.08 -1.33 25.98
CA ALA A 233 12.85 -0.43 25.13
C ALA A 233 11.91 0.44 24.31
N THR A 234 12.42 1.57 23.83
CA THR A 234 11.72 2.40 22.85
C THR A 234 12.26 2.03 21.46
N PRO A 235 11.48 1.31 20.62
CA PRO A 235 11.93 1.01 19.27
C PRO A 235 12.05 2.30 18.43
N PRO A 236 12.87 2.30 17.36
CA PRO A 236 12.92 3.43 16.46
C PRO A 236 11.55 3.68 15.81
N VAL A 237 11.31 4.91 15.36
CA VAL A 237 10.08 5.28 14.64
C VAL A 237 9.93 4.46 13.35
N GLN A 238 11.06 4.19 12.69
CA GLN A 238 11.15 3.34 11.51
C GLN A 238 12.44 2.52 11.58
N PRO A 239 12.46 1.26 11.10
CA PRO A 239 13.65 0.45 11.12
C PRO A 239 14.68 0.99 10.12
N SER A 240 15.95 0.80 10.46
CA SER A 240 17.06 1.21 9.60
C SER A 240 17.09 0.43 8.29
N ARG A 241 17.58 1.08 7.24
CA ARG A 241 17.83 0.50 5.92
C ARG A 241 19.20 1.00 5.44
N LYS A 242 19.92 0.18 4.66
CA LYS A 242 21.16 0.66 4.03
C LYS A 242 20.91 1.90 3.17
N GLU A 243 21.82 2.85 3.23
CA GLU A 243 21.76 4.11 2.47
C GLU A 243 21.73 3.90 0.95
N ASN A 244 22.31 2.80 0.46
CA ASN A 244 22.38 2.49 -0.97
C ASN A 244 21.15 1.74 -1.50
N LEU A 245 20.16 1.40 -0.65
CA LEU A 245 18.91 0.83 -1.13
C LEU A 245 18.08 1.94 -1.79
N THR A 246 17.77 1.74 -3.07
CA THR A 246 16.81 2.62 -3.75
C THR A 246 15.42 2.31 -3.22
N VAL A 247 14.99 3.07 -2.22
CA VAL A 247 13.60 3.05 -1.75
C VAL A 247 12.81 3.96 -2.68
N LEU A 248 11.90 3.37 -3.45
CA LEU A 248 10.99 4.18 -4.24
C LEU A 248 9.87 4.71 -3.35
N GLN A 249 9.67 6.02 -3.40
CA GLN A 249 8.30 6.52 -3.31
C GLN A 249 7.56 6.06 -4.56
N PRO A 250 6.27 5.76 -4.47
CA PRO A 250 5.60 4.97 -5.49
C PRO A 250 5.78 5.54 -6.90
N GLY A 251 6.05 4.66 -7.87
CA GLY A 251 6.18 5.03 -9.28
C GLY A 251 7.60 4.90 -9.85
N LYS A 252 7.67 4.28 -11.03
CA LYS A 252 8.84 4.03 -11.90
C LYS A 252 9.67 2.77 -11.62
N ILE A 253 9.10 1.63 -11.99
CA ILE A 253 9.91 0.49 -12.47
C ILE A 253 9.10 -0.26 -13.52
N LYS A 254 9.76 -0.70 -14.59
CA LYS A 254 9.24 -1.73 -15.49
C LYS A 254 9.75 -3.08 -15.00
N ARG A 255 8.87 -3.98 -14.59
CA ARG A 255 9.21 -5.40 -14.33
C ARG A 255 8.12 -6.31 -14.88
N GLY A 256 8.51 -7.45 -15.46
CA GLY A 256 7.64 -8.29 -16.31
C GLY A 256 6.84 -9.39 -15.59
N LYS A 257 6.08 -10.16 -16.37
CA LYS A 257 5.01 -11.10 -15.97
C LYS A 257 5.44 -12.49 -15.45
N GLY A 258 6.60 -12.61 -14.85
CA GLY A 258 7.23 -13.89 -14.52
C GLY A 258 7.80 -14.65 -15.72
N GLY A 259 7.23 -14.60 -16.93
CA GLY A 259 7.65 -15.45 -18.07
C GLY A 259 9.12 -15.35 -18.55
N THR A 260 9.86 -14.35 -18.08
CA THR A 260 11.31 -14.18 -18.34
C THR A 260 12.12 -14.28 -17.04
N GLN A 261 13.43 -14.53 -17.14
CA GLN A 261 14.32 -14.53 -15.96
C GLN A 261 14.26 -13.20 -15.19
N ALA A 262 14.28 -12.07 -15.90
CA ALA A 262 14.19 -10.73 -15.29
C ALA A 262 12.91 -10.56 -14.45
N SER A 263 11.80 -11.11 -14.92
CA SER A 263 10.54 -11.03 -14.20
C SER A 263 10.41 -12.02 -13.04
N ARG A 264 11.08 -13.17 -13.08
CA ARG A 264 11.19 -14.06 -11.92
C ARG A 264 11.99 -13.41 -10.81
N ILE A 265 13.14 -12.82 -11.16
CA ILE A 265 13.97 -12.01 -10.25
C ILE A 265 13.13 -10.90 -9.62
N ALA A 266 12.31 -10.20 -10.41
CA ALA A 266 11.44 -9.15 -9.91
C ALA A 266 10.44 -9.59 -8.86
N LEU A 267 9.77 -10.74 -9.08
CA LEU A 267 8.80 -11.29 -8.14
C LEU A 267 9.49 -11.76 -6.85
N LEU A 268 10.57 -12.53 -6.96
CA LEU A 268 11.33 -13.00 -5.79
C LEU A 268 11.91 -11.83 -5.00
N HIS A 269 12.40 -10.79 -5.68
CA HIS A 269 12.91 -9.58 -5.03
C HIS A 269 11.83 -8.82 -4.26
N SER A 270 10.60 -8.75 -4.82
CA SER A 270 9.46 -8.15 -4.13
C SER A 270 9.07 -8.94 -2.88
N LEU A 271 9.03 -10.26 -2.97
CA LEU A 271 8.78 -11.13 -1.80
C LEU A 271 9.86 -10.94 -0.75
N ALA A 272 11.13 -10.94 -1.13
CA ALA A 272 12.23 -10.68 -0.19
C ALA A 272 12.13 -9.31 0.49
N ASN A 273 11.57 -8.30 -0.19
CA ASN A 273 11.30 -7.00 0.42
C ASN A 273 10.19 -7.09 1.48
N ILE A 274 9.14 -7.86 1.21
CA ILE A 274 8.06 -8.14 2.17
C ILE A 274 8.63 -8.86 3.39
N GLU A 275 9.44 -9.91 3.21
CA GLU A 275 10.05 -10.64 4.32
C GLU A 275 10.93 -9.74 5.21
N GLN A 276 11.69 -8.80 4.62
CA GLN A 276 12.46 -7.84 5.42
C GLN A 276 11.58 -6.93 6.27
N TRP A 277 10.40 -6.55 5.77
CA TRP A 277 9.42 -5.83 6.58
C TRP A 277 8.78 -6.73 7.62
N ALA A 278 8.51 -7.99 7.32
CA ALA A 278 7.91 -8.94 8.25
C ALA A 278 8.82 -9.23 9.46
N ILE A 279 10.14 -9.35 9.23
CA ILE A 279 11.15 -9.39 10.32
C ILE A 279 11.02 -8.16 11.22
N ASP A 280 10.97 -6.96 10.62
CA ASP A 280 10.87 -5.72 11.39
C ASP A 280 9.53 -5.60 12.14
N LEU A 281 8.42 -5.97 11.52
CA LEU A 281 7.09 -5.91 12.14
C LEU A 281 7.01 -6.84 13.35
N SER A 282 7.62 -8.02 13.26
CA SER A 282 7.70 -9.00 14.34
C SER A 282 8.54 -8.52 15.52
N TRP A 283 9.68 -7.85 15.26
CA TRP A 283 10.48 -7.24 16.33
C TRP A 283 9.84 -5.97 16.89
N ASP A 284 9.15 -5.19 16.06
CA ASP A 284 8.46 -3.97 16.47
C ASP A 284 7.33 -4.28 17.45
N VAL A 285 6.50 -5.29 17.17
CA VAL A 285 5.40 -5.65 18.09
C VAL A 285 5.92 -6.11 19.46
N ILE A 286 7.06 -6.80 19.49
CA ILE A 286 7.75 -7.20 20.73
C ILE A 286 8.21 -5.96 21.52
N ALA A 287 9.00 -5.10 20.90
CA ALA A 287 9.61 -3.96 21.59
C ALA A 287 8.55 -2.94 22.03
N ARG A 288 7.65 -2.57 21.10
CA ARG A 288 6.69 -1.48 21.24
C ARG A 288 5.62 -1.75 22.29
N PHE A 289 5.18 -3.00 22.41
CA PHE A 289 4.07 -3.36 23.29
C PHE A 289 4.52 -4.14 24.55
N SER A 290 5.83 -4.25 24.81
CA SER A 290 6.40 -4.91 26.00
C SER A 290 5.89 -4.34 27.34
N SER A 291 5.55 -3.06 27.37
CA SER A 291 5.06 -2.35 28.56
C SER A 291 3.53 -2.35 28.68
N VAL A 292 2.80 -2.86 27.68
CA VAL A 292 1.33 -2.95 27.74
C VAL A 292 0.90 -3.80 28.93
N ARG A 293 -0.19 -3.37 29.55
CA ARG A 293 -0.92 -4.11 30.56
C ARG A 293 -2.34 -4.30 30.06
N LEU A 294 -2.88 -5.49 30.27
CA LEU A 294 -4.30 -5.78 30.02
C LEU A 294 -5.14 -4.97 31.00
N ASP A 295 -6.45 -4.87 30.75
CA ASP A 295 -7.38 -4.21 31.69
C ASP A 295 -7.38 -4.83 33.09
N THR A 296 -6.96 -6.09 33.20
CA THR A 296 -6.74 -6.78 34.49
C THR A 296 -5.53 -6.27 35.27
N GLY A 297 -4.67 -5.44 34.66
CA GLY A 297 -3.40 -4.97 35.20
C GLY A 297 -2.21 -5.92 34.95
N GLU A 298 -2.48 -7.13 34.43
CA GLU A 298 -1.44 -8.12 34.14
C GLU A 298 -0.63 -7.76 32.88
N PRO A 299 0.67 -8.08 32.84
CA PRO A 299 1.47 -7.95 31.62
C PRO A 299 1.05 -8.98 30.56
N LEU A 300 1.47 -8.74 29.32
CA LEU A 300 1.38 -9.75 28.27
C LEU A 300 2.15 -11.02 28.66
N PRO A 301 1.61 -12.23 28.41
CA PRO A 301 2.30 -13.48 28.73
C PRO A 301 3.61 -13.63 27.98
N ARG A 302 4.59 -14.36 28.57
CA ARG A 302 5.86 -14.68 27.88
C ARG A 302 5.64 -15.31 26.50
N GLN A 303 4.61 -16.13 26.38
CA GLN A 303 4.26 -16.84 25.15
C GLN A 303 3.92 -15.89 24.00
N PHE A 304 3.42 -14.67 24.28
CA PHE A 304 3.20 -13.64 23.26
C PHE A 304 4.52 -13.31 22.56
N PHE A 305 5.53 -13.04 23.36
CA PHE A 305 6.86 -12.73 22.87
C PHE A 305 7.51 -13.94 22.19
N SER A 306 7.36 -15.14 22.75
CA SER A 306 7.87 -16.36 22.11
C SER A 306 7.26 -16.63 20.74
N ASP A 307 5.96 -16.41 20.56
CA ASP A 307 5.30 -16.58 19.27
C ASP A 307 5.84 -15.57 18.24
N PHE A 308 6.01 -14.29 18.60
CA PHE A 308 6.55 -13.30 17.67
C PHE A 308 8.07 -13.43 17.43
N VAL A 309 8.82 -13.99 18.38
CA VAL A 309 10.22 -14.40 18.14
C VAL A 309 10.27 -15.56 17.14
N LYS A 310 9.32 -16.49 17.21
CA LYS A 310 9.19 -17.55 16.22
C LYS A 310 8.87 -16.98 14.84
N VAL A 311 7.85 -16.12 14.72
CA VAL A 311 7.49 -15.45 13.45
C VAL A 311 8.71 -14.71 12.90
N ALA A 312 9.39 -13.87 13.69
CA ALA A 312 10.59 -13.15 13.24
C ALA A 312 11.69 -14.07 12.66
N GLY A 313 11.93 -15.23 13.29
CA GLY A 313 12.89 -16.21 12.80
C GLY A 313 12.44 -16.94 11.53
N ASP A 314 11.15 -17.24 11.41
CA ASP A 314 10.55 -17.79 10.19
C ASP A 314 10.70 -16.78 9.03
N GLU A 315 10.42 -15.49 9.23
CA GLU A 315 10.61 -14.45 8.19
C GLU A 315 12.10 -14.24 7.83
N ALA A 316 13.00 -14.33 8.81
CA ALA A 316 14.44 -14.28 8.57
C ALA A 316 14.91 -15.45 7.69
N LYS A 317 14.37 -16.65 7.93
CA LYS A 317 14.58 -17.84 7.09
C LYS A 317 13.97 -17.64 5.70
N HIS A 318 12.74 -17.11 5.58
CA HIS A 318 12.10 -16.85 4.29
C HIS A 318 12.91 -15.90 3.43
N TYR A 319 13.34 -14.77 4.00
CA TYR A 319 14.22 -13.83 3.32
C TYR A 319 15.51 -14.51 2.84
N HIS A 320 16.16 -15.31 3.69
CA HIS A 320 17.39 -15.98 3.33
C HIS A 320 17.22 -16.95 2.15
N LEU A 321 16.13 -17.73 2.14
CA LEU A 321 15.78 -18.62 1.02
C LEU A 321 15.57 -17.83 -0.28
N LEU A 322 14.83 -16.72 -0.22
CA LEU A 322 14.57 -15.87 -1.38
C LEU A 322 15.85 -15.18 -1.89
N GLU A 323 16.70 -14.67 -1.00
CA GLU A 323 17.96 -14.03 -1.36
C GLU A 323 18.95 -15.01 -1.99
N THR A 324 19.00 -16.24 -1.47
CA THR A 324 19.76 -17.33 -2.07
C THR A 324 19.25 -17.62 -3.49
N ARG A 325 17.93 -17.76 -3.65
CA ARG A 325 17.31 -18.01 -4.97
C ARG A 325 17.54 -16.87 -5.96
N ILE A 326 17.48 -15.62 -5.52
CA ILE A 326 17.78 -14.44 -6.36
C ILE A 326 19.24 -14.46 -6.81
N THR A 327 20.16 -14.87 -5.93
CA THR A 327 21.59 -14.99 -6.24
C THR A 327 21.88 -16.08 -7.26
N GLU A 328 21.21 -17.23 -7.16
CA GLU A 328 21.28 -18.31 -8.16
C GLU A 328 20.78 -17.90 -9.55
N LEU A 329 19.99 -16.81 -9.63
CA LEU A 329 19.50 -16.21 -10.88
C LEU A 329 20.39 -15.05 -11.35
N ASP A 330 21.60 -14.93 -10.82
CA ASP A 330 22.60 -13.89 -11.12
C ASP A 330 22.13 -12.46 -10.78
N SER A 331 21.40 -12.30 -9.67
CA SER A 331 20.95 -11.00 -9.14
C SER A 331 21.23 -10.89 -7.64
N PHE A 332 20.77 -9.82 -6.99
CA PHE A 332 20.92 -9.64 -5.54
C PHE A 332 19.81 -8.75 -4.95
N PHE A 333 19.56 -8.87 -3.64
CA PHE A 333 18.62 -7.99 -2.96
C PHE A 333 19.10 -6.54 -2.97
N GLY A 334 18.30 -5.65 -3.56
CA GLY A 334 18.62 -4.24 -3.74
C GLY A 334 19.09 -3.89 -5.16
N ALA A 335 19.28 -4.88 -6.05
CA ALA A 335 19.47 -4.66 -7.49
C ALA A 335 18.25 -3.99 -8.14
N LEU A 336 17.11 -4.15 -7.48
CA LEU A 336 15.80 -3.69 -7.86
C LEU A 336 15.26 -2.82 -6.70
N PRO A 337 14.53 -1.72 -6.98
CA PRO A 337 14.04 -0.86 -5.92
C PRO A 337 13.07 -1.55 -4.94
N VAL A 338 13.01 -1.02 -3.71
CA VAL A 338 12.19 -1.54 -2.62
C VAL A 338 11.06 -0.56 -2.26
N HIS A 339 9.95 -1.07 -1.71
CA HIS A 339 8.81 -0.26 -1.24
C HIS A 339 8.64 -0.39 0.28
N ASN A 340 7.90 0.55 0.89
CA ASN A 340 7.65 0.64 2.33
C ASN A 340 6.18 0.42 2.75
N GLY A 341 5.35 -0.10 1.85
CA GLY A 341 3.89 -0.13 2.00
C GLY A 341 3.38 -0.70 3.33
N LEU A 342 3.98 -1.79 3.82
CA LEU A 342 3.58 -2.46 5.06
C LEU A 342 3.84 -1.65 6.33
N TRP A 343 4.90 -0.81 6.35
CA TRP A 343 5.27 -0.05 7.55
C TRP A 343 4.29 1.08 7.88
N GLN A 344 3.54 1.57 6.89
CA GLN A 344 2.54 2.60 7.13
C GLN A 344 1.46 2.09 8.08
N SER A 345 0.93 0.88 7.86
CA SER A 345 -0.03 0.25 8.77
C SER A 345 0.54 0.08 10.18
N ALA A 346 1.83 -0.23 10.31
CA ALA A 346 2.49 -0.32 11.61
C ALA A 346 2.56 1.04 12.31
N THR A 347 2.85 2.11 11.56
CA THR A 347 2.87 3.48 12.07
C THR A 347 1.48 3.89 12.55
N ASP A 348 0.46 3.66 11.73
CA ASP A 348 -0.94 4.04 12.00
C ASP A 348 -1.53 3.30 13.20
N THR A 349 -1.03 2.10 13.50
CA THR A 349 -1.46 1.26 14.63
C THR A 349 -0.46 1.24 15.79
N SER A 350 0.58 2.09 15.77
CA SER A 350 1.67 2.08 16.76
C SER A 350 1.24 2.33 18.21
N HIS A 351 0.03 2.86 18.40
CA HIS A 351 -0.53 3.22 19.70
C HIS A 351 -1.52 2.19 20.26
N ASP A 352 -1.93 1.18 19.47
CA ASP A 352 -2.97 0.22 19.84
C ASP A 352 -2.55 -1.20 19.43
N LEU A 353 -2.35 -2.06 20.43
CA LEU A 353 -1.92 -3.45 20.24
C LEU A 353 -2.97 -4.28 19.48
N LEU A 354 -4.26 -4.11 19.78
CA LEU A 354 -5.31 -4.86 19.09
C LEU A 354 -5.44 -4.39 17.64
N ALA A 355 -5.33 -3.08 17.39
CA ALA A 355 -5.27 -2.56 16.03
C ALA A 355 -4.04 -3.11 15.28
N ARG A 356 -2.87 -3.17 15.92
CA ARG A 356 -1.66 -3.75 15.34
C ARG A 356 -1.85 -5.22 14.97
N LEU A 357 -2.39 -6.02 15.89
CA LEU A 357 -2.65 -7.44 15.65
C LEU A 357 -3.65 -7.64 14.51
N ALA A 358 -4.75 -6.87 14.49
CA ALA A 358 -5.77 -6.97 13.46
C ALA A 358 -5.24 -6.62 12.06
N ILE A 359 -4.55 -5.49 11.92
CA ILE A 359 -4.13 -5.00 10.61
C ILE A 359 -2.88 -5.74 10.12
N VAL A 360 -1.85 -5.82 10.96
CA VAL A 360 -0.57 -6.39 10.53
C VAL A 360 -0.62 -7.92 10.61
N HIS A 361 -0.90 -8.47 11.78
CA HIS A 361 -0.72 -9.90 12.03
C HIS A 361 -1.92 -10.78 11.66
N MET A 362 -3.02 -10.19 11.19
CA MET A 362 -4.18 -10.92 10.70
C MET A 362 -4.52 -10.55 9.26
N VAL A 363 -4.70 -9.25 8.94
CA VAL A 363 -5.05 -8.84 7.56
C VAL A 363 -3.88 -9.01 6.60
N HIS A 364 -2.70 -8.46 6.91
CA HIS A 364 -1.54 -8.56 5.99
C HIS A 364 -0.96 -9.98 5.91
N GLU A 365 -0.81 -10.68 7.04
CA GLU A 365 -0.36 -12.09 7.02
C GLU A 365 -1.32 -12.97 6.21
N ALA A 366 -2.64 -12.83 6.40
CA ALA A 366 -3.60 -13.61 5.64
C ALA A 366 -3.63 -13.22 4.16
N ARG A 367 -3.18 -12.01 3.81
CA ARG A 367 -3.01 -11.59 2.42
C ARG A 367 -1.85 -12.34 1.75
N GLY A 368 -0.77 -12.61 2.48
CA GLY A 368 0.30 -13.49 2.03
C GLY A 368 -0.23 -14.88 1.61
N LEU A 369 -1.14 -15.46 2.41
CA LEU A 369 -1.77 -16.75 2.09
C LEU A 369 -2.63 -16.73 0.81
N ASP A 370 -3.30 -15.61 0.51
CA ASP A 370 -4.17 -15.48 -0.66
C ASP A 370 -3.39 -15.47 -1.98
N VAL A 371 -2.20 -14.86 -1.96
CA VAL A 371 -1.39 -14.63 -3.17
C VAL A 371 -0.47 -15.80 -3.46
N HIS A 372 0.00 -16.50 -2.43
CA HIS A 372 0.96 -17.60 -2.54
C HIS A 372 0.60 -18.67 -3.58
N PRO A 373 -0.62 -19.28 -3.58
CA PRO A 373 -0.95 -20.36 -4.52
C PRO A 373 -0.77 -19.97 -5.99
N GLN A 374 -1.02 -18.71 -6.30
CA GLN A 374 -0.97 -18.18 -7.66
C GLN A 374 0.47 -17.89 -8.09
N THR A 375 1.26 -17.31 -7.18
CA THR A 375 2.70 -17.13 -7.38
C THR A 375 3.39 -18.48 -7.63
N LEU A 376 3.05 -19.49 -6.83
CA LEU A 376 3.55 -20.86 -6.95
C LEU A 376 3.20 -21.47 -8.33
N SER A 377 1.94 -21.34 -8.75
CA SER A 377 1.45 -21.82 -10.05
C SER A 377 2.19 -21.18 -11.23
N ARG A 378 2.61 -19.91 -11.11
CA ARG A 378 3.36 -19.21 -12.16
C ARG A 378 4.79 -19.70 -12.31
N PHE A 379 5.50 -19.91 -11.20
CA PHE A 379 6.85 -20.49 -11.25
C PHE A 379 6.79 -21.92 -11.79
N ALA A 380 5.80 -22.71 -11.35
CA ALA A 380 5.59 -24.07 -11.85
C ALA A 380 5.30 -24.10 -13.37
N ALA A 381 4.43 -23.21 -13.86
CA ALA A 381 4.10 -23.11 -15.29
C ALA A 381 5.31 -22.77 -16.19
N GLN A 382 6.37 -22.21 -15.60
CA GLN A 382 7.62 -21.85 -16.29
C GLN A 382 8.74 -22.87 -16.05
N GLY A 383 8.47 -23.96 -15.34
CA GLY A 383 9.44 -25.00 -15.02
C GLY A 383 10.47 -24.59 -13.95
N ASP A 384 10.19 -23.56 -13.15
CA ASP A 384 11.08 -23.12 -12.07
C ASP A 384 10.80 -23.87 -10.76
N CYS A 385 11.14 -25.16 -10.75
CA CYS A 385 10.88 -26.02 -9.59
C CYS A 385 11.62 -25.54 -8.32
N SER A 386 12.81 -24.94 -8.46
CA SER A 386 13.58 -24.44 -7.32
C SER A 386 12.88 -23.26 -6.62
N SER A 387 12.29 -22.33 -7.38
CA SER A 387 11.48 -21.25 -6.77
C SER A 387 10.19 -21.78 -6.15
N VAL A 388 9.58 -22.82 -6.74
CA VAL A 388 8.41 -23.49 -6.17
C VAL A 388 8.73 -24.09 -4.79
N GLU A 389 9.83 -24.84 -4.67
CA GLU A 389 10.25 -25.45 -3.40
C GLU A 389 10.46 -24.42 -2.29
N VAL A 390 11.06 -23.26 -2.62
CA VAL A 390 11.22 -22.14 -1.68
C VAL A 390 9.85 -21.62 -1.21
N LEU A 391 8.94 -21.34 -2.13
CA LEU A 391 7.62 -20.79 -1.80
C LEU A 391 6.73 -21.76 -1.03
N GLU A 392 6.90 -23.07 -1.23
CA GLU A 392 6.19 -24.10 -0.46
C GLU A 392 6.63 -24.14 1.00
N VAL A 393 7.90 -23.81 1.31
CA VAL A 393 8.36 -23.64 2.69
C VAL A 393 7.67 -22.43 3.31
N ILE A 394 7.75 -21.27 2.65
CA ILE A 394 7.17 -20.01 3.12
C ILE A 394 5.67 -20.18 3.39
N TYR A 395 4.92 -20.69 2.42
CA TYR A 395 3.47 -20.89 2.55
C TYR A 395 3.06 -21.73 3.78
N ARG A 396 3.87 -22.75 4.16
CA ARG A 396 3.56 -23.59 5.33
C ARG A 396 3.73 -22.84 6.64
N ASP A 397 4.76 -22.00 6.73
CA ASP A 397 5.08 -21.25 7.94
C ASP A 397 4.09 -20.09 8.13
N GLU A 398 3.68 -19.43 7.05
CA GLU A 398 2.69 -18.34 6.99
C GLU A 398 1.34 -18.68 7.63
N ILE A 399 0.88 -19.94 7.51
CA ILE A 399 -0.34 -20.40 8.18
C ILE A 399 -0.20 -20.25 9.70
N THR A 400 0.99 -20.49 10.23
CA THR A 400 1.25 -20.36 11.67
C THR A 400 1.37 -18.91 12.12
N HIS A 401 1.73 -17.98 11.22
CA HIS A 401 1.82 -16.55 11.50
C HIS A 401 0.43 -15.94 11.68
N VAL A 402 -0.49 -16.22 10.73
CA VAL A 402 -1.92 -15.85 10.86
C VAL A 402 -2.52 -16.43 12.14
N ALA A 403 -2.20 -17.69 12.47
CA ALA A 403 -2.68 -18.33 13.68
C ALA A 403 -2.15 -17.65 14.96
N ALA A 404 -0.92 -17.13 14.95
CA ALA A 404 -0.35 -16.38 16.07
C ALA A 404 -1.08 -15.04 16.26
N GLY A 405 -1.28 -14.27 15.18
CA GLY A 405 -2.06 -13.02 15.22
C GLY A 405 -3.47 -13.23 15.78
N LEU A 406 -4.19 -14.21 15.24
CA LEU A 406 -5.54 -14.57 15.68
C LEU A 406 -5.57 -15.01 17.15
N ARG A 407 -4.62 -15.84 17.58
CA ARG A 407 -4.52 -16.32 18.97
C ARG A 407 -4.38 -15.17 19.95
N TRP A 408 -3.46 -14.25 19.70
CA TRP A 408 -3.20 -13.14 20.62
C TRP A 408 -4.30 -12.09 20.59
N PHE A 409 -4.89 -11.84 19.42
CA PHE A 409 -6.07 -10.99 19.31
C PHE A 409 -7.25 -11.54 20.14
N THR A 410 -7.54 -12.83 19.98
CA THR A 410 -8.61 -13.52 20.71
C THR A 410 -8.32 -13.60 22.22
N TYR A 411 -7.07 -13.85 22.60
CA TYR A 411 -6.64 -13.86 24.00
C TYR A 411 -6.91 -12.51 24.67
N ILE A 412 -6.46 -11.40 24.06
CA ILE A 412 -6.64 -10.06 24.63
C ILE A 412 -8.12 -9.71 24.71
N CYS A 413 -8.89 -9.92 23.63
CA CYS A 413 -10.34 -9.70 23.66
C CYS A 413 -11.03 -10.51 24.76
N SER A 414 -10.60 -11.76 24.98
CA SER A 414 -11.16 -12.59 26.05
C SER A 414 -10.82 -12.07 27.45
N GLN A 415 -9.59 -11.59 27.67
CA GLN A 415 -9.17 -11.02 28.96
C GLN A 415 -9.84 -9.67 29.26
N GLU A 416 -10.22 -8.93 28.22
CA GLU A 416 -10.87 -7.62 28.32
C GLU A 416 -12.40 -7.68 28.14
N GLU A 417 -12.99 -8.87 28.13
CA GLU A 417 -14.43 -9.11 27.98
C GLU A 417 -15.04 -8.47 26.70
N ARG A 418 -14.28 -8.47 25.59
CA ARG A 418 -14.68 -7.94 24.29
C ARG A 418 -15.14 -9.05 23.35
N ASP A 419 -16.17 -8.77 22.55
CA ASP A 419 -16.50 -9.64 21.41
C ASP A 419 -15.40 -9.54 20.34
N CYS A 420 -14.84 -10.69 19.96
CA CYS A 420 -13.68 -10.75 19.09
C CYS A 420 -14.02 -10.31 17.66
N LEU A 421 -15.15 -10.77 17.11
CA LEU A 421 -15.50 -10.51 15.71
C LEU A 421 -15.87 -9.06 15.49
N SER A 422 -16.74 -8.49 16.33
CA SER A 422 -17.12 -7.08 16.20
C SER A 422 -15.91 -6.17 16.39
N THR A 423 -15.06 -6.46 17.38
CA THR A 423 -13.83 -5.70 17.63
C THR A 423 -12.90 -5.74 16.41
N PHE A 424 -12.69 -6.92 15.82
CA PHE A 424 -11.87 -7.04 14.62
C PHE A 424 -12.46 -6.26 13.45
N HIS A 425 -13.76 -6.40 13.17
CA HIS A 425 -14.39 -5.70 12.05
C HIS A 425 -14.31 -4.19 12.20
N ASP A 426 -14.49 -3.67 13.41
CA ASP A 426 -14.42 -2.23 13.68
C ASP A 426 -13.00 -1.70 13.53
N LEU A 427 -12.00 -2.42 14.07
CA LEU A 427 -10.59 -2.05 13.91
C LEU A 427 -10.14 -2.10 12.44
N VAL A 428 -10.58 -3.09 11.67
CA VAL A 428 -10.25 -3.16 10.25
C VAL A 428 -10.90 -1.98 9.50
N LYS A 429 -12.18 -1.68 9.72
CA LYS A 429 -12.83 -0.52 9.07
C LYS A 429 -12.18 0.81 9.44
N GLN A 430 -11.67 0.93 10.66
CA GLN A 430 -11.04 2.16 11.15
C GLN A 430 -9.62 2.35 10.60
N HIS A 431 -8.83 1.28 10.51
CA HIS A 431 -7.39 1.39 10.25
C HIS A 431 -6.96 0.83 8.88
N PHE A 432 -7.81 0.07 8.19
CA PHE A 432 -7.55 -0.40 6.84
C PHE A 432 -8.27 0.48 5.81
N LYS A 433 -7.53 1.00 4.83
CA LYS A 433 -8.09 1.86 3.79
C LYS A 433 -8.73 1.00 2.69
N GLY A 434 -10.06 1.03 2.62
CA GLY A 434 -10.87 0.31 1.63
C GLY A 434 -11.37 -1.06 2.09
N TYR A 435 -11.86 -1.87 1.17
CA TYR A 435 -12.37 -3.23 1.46
C TYR A 435 -11.30 -4.32 1.32
N LEU A 436 -11.49 -5.44 2.02
CA LEU A 436 -10.71 -6.65 1.76
C LEU A 436 -11.09 -7.23 0.39
N LYS A 437 -10.07 -7.54 -0.43
CA LYS A 437 -10.28 -7.89 -1.83
C LYS A 437 -10.01 -9.38 -2.10
N PRO A 438 -11.01 -10.14 -2.60
CA PRO A 438 -10.81 -11.53 -3.02
C PRO A 438 -9.84 -11.63 -4.21
N PRO A 439 -9.34 -12.84 -4.54
CA PRO A 439 -9.71 -14.15 -3.99
C PRO A 439 -9.05 -14.38 -2.63
N PHE A 440 -9.74 -15.12 -1.77
CA PHE A 440 -9.22 -15.55 -0.48
C PHE A 440 -8.77 -17.00 -0.55
N ASN A 441 -7.66 -17.32 0.10
CA ASN A 441 -7.27 -18.70 0.36
C ASN A 441 -8.04 -19.24 1.57
N THR A 442 -9.31 -19.63 1.33
CA THR A 442 -10.23 -20.09 2.39
C THR A 442 -9.64 -21.27 3.18
N GLU A 443 -9.01 -22.24 2.51
CA GLU A 443 -8.44 -23.42 3.17
C GLU A 443 -7.22 -23.07 4.03
N GLY A 444 -6.31 -22.22 3.53
CA GLY A 444 -5.15 -21.74 4.29
C GLY A 444 -5.57 -20.94 5.51
N ARG A 445 -6.46 -19.95 5.34
CA ARG A 445 -7.01 -19.13 6.43
C ARG A 445 -7.74 -19.98 7.47
N LYS A 446 -8.56 -20.95 7.04
CA LYS A 446 -9.25 -21.89 7.94
C LYS A 446 -8.28 -22.78 8.71
N THR A 447 -7.19 -23.21 8.10
CA THR A 447 -6.13 -23.99 8.78
C THR A 447 -5.45 -23.16 9.87
N ALA A 448 -5.29 -21.85 9.66
CA ALA A 448 -4.83 -20.91 10.67
C ALA A 448 -5.88 -20.59 11.76
N GLY A 449 -7.13 -21.06 11.60
CA GLY A 449 -8.26 -20.78 12.49
C GLY A 449 -9.10 -19.57 12.09
N MET A 450 -8.72 -18.84 11.03
CA MET A 450 -9.44 -17.66 10.55
C MET A 450 -10.55 -18.07 9.57
N THR A 451 -11.75 -18.28 10.11
CA THR A 451 -12.98 -18.60 9.38
C THR A 451 -13.51 -17.41 8.57
N GLU A 452 -14.44 -17.66 7.64
CA GLU A 452 -15.01 -16.65 6.74
C GLU A 452 -15.70 -15.48 7.46
N GLU A 453 -16.25 -15.72 8.66
CA GLU A 453 -16.86 -14.67 9.50
C GLU A 453 -15.91 -13.52 9.87
N TRP A 454 -14.59 -13.77 9.86
CA TRP A 454 -13.59 -12.74 10.12
C TRP A 454 -13.48 -11.74 8.97
N TYR A 455 -13.48 -12.21 7.71
CA TYR A 455 -13.06 -11.38 6.57
C TYR A 455 -14.14 -11.16 5.49
N VAL A 456 -15.12 -12.06 5.34
CA VAL A 456 -16.19 -11.89 4.35
C VAL A 456 -17.03 -10.64 4.62
N PRO A 457 -17.38 -10.27 5.87
CA PRO A 457 -18.11 -9.02 6.13
C PRO A 457 -17.35 -7.73 5.79
N LEU A 458 -16.05 -7.83 5.52
CA LEU A 458 -15.17 -6.70 5.22
C LEU A 458 -14.90 -6.55 3.71
N VAL A 459 -15.56 -7.34 2.86
CA VAL A 459 -15.54 -7.17 1.41
C VAL A 459 -16.50 -6.09 0.97
N LYS A 460 -16.28 -5.52 -0.21
CA LYS A 460 -17.20 -4.54 -0.80
C LYS A 460 -18.58 -5.19 -1.00
N PRO A 461 -19.67 -4.60 -0.46
CA PRO A 461 -21.01 -5.10 -0.72
C PRO A 461 -21.31 -5.10 -2.23
N PRO A 462 -22.02 -6.12 -2.75
CA PRO A 462 -22.46 -6.08 -4.15
C PRO A 462 -23.33 -4.85 -4.38
N SER A 463 -22.96 -4.05 -5.38
CA SER A 463 -23.61 -2.79 -5.79
C SER A 463 -25.00 -2.99 -6.38
#